data_AF-A0A843GQE9-F1
#
_entry.id   AF-A0A843GQE9-F1
#
_cell.length_a   1.000
_cell.length_b   1.000
_cell.length_c   1.000
_cell.angle_alpha   90.00
_cell.angle_beta   90.00
_cell.angle_gamma   90.00
#
_symmetry.space_group_name_H-M   'P 1'
#
loop_
_entity.id
_entity.type
_entity.pdbx_description
1 polymer ?
#
loop_
_entity_poly.entity_id
_entity_poly.type
_entity_poly.pdbx_seq_one_letter_code
_entity_poly.pdbx_strand_id
1 'polypeptide(L)'
;MIIGYDFEVFRYNWCVVFIDPINHERKVIWDNPEELRIFHMAHNDSIYIGYNSRHYDQYVMKSIICGFSAYKINNFIIKDKQPGWKFSDALKRVKMLNYDVMQSEKSLKQLEAYQGHNIHETSVPFDIDRPLTDEEKRETEEYCTNDVLETLNVFLLTKSDFDAVIALIKMFQLPFSNICKTKAQVVTTVLECEKEVWFDEWDLSVLPGIKLGKYENVKNWFFDPANHWYEKDGKKNSGFSFHIAGVLHNLGFGGIHGARNKYNYVCDPEHLIIHVDVESYYPSLMVEWDLLTRNAQRPERFADIKEYRLKLKHEGKKKEQAPLKIVINGAYGICKDKTSSAYDPRNANLICINGQLMLVDLIDKLESVPTFELIQSNTDGLIVKIHRDYFEQLDDVCFEWETRTRMKLGFDYVSRIFQGDVNNYLFQFLESGKWERKGAYVKELSPLDNDLPIINTAICNYFMKGILPAKTIMNCHNYMEFQKVVKLSPKYKYVEHNGIKYDQKCFRVFASTCTTDGSIYEVKDKRKDKYANTPDRCYIENGAVSEMMIPATLNKEWYVDLAEKRIKDKWGIDVRYGKGLC
;
A
#
# COMPACT_ATOMS: atom_id res chain seq x y z
N MET A 1 -20.54 14.71 14.36
CA MET A 1 -21.16 14.80 13.02
C MET A 1 -20.05 14.69 11.97
N ILE A 2 -20.34 14.09 10.81
CA ILE A 2 -19.38 13.87 9.71
C ILE A 2 -19.80 14.78 8.56
N ILE A 3 -18.86 15.49 7.93
CA ILE A 3 -19.13 16.36 6.78
C ILE A 3 -18.11 16.06 5.70
N GLY A 4 -18.54 15.54 4.55
CA GLY A 4 -17.71 15.45 3.36
C GLY A 4 -17.50 16.83 2.74
N TYR A 5 -16.31 17.12 2.24
CA TYR A 5 -16.04 18.39 1.58
C TYR A 5 -14.91 18.34 0.55
N ASP A 6 -14.96 19.27 -0.40
CA ASP A 6 -13.96 19.47 -1.46
C ASP A 6 -14.01 20.93 -1.95
N PHE A 7 -12.88 21.47 -2.45
CA PHE A 7 -12.76 22.84 -2.94
C PHE A 7 -12.29 22.91 -4.40
N GLU A 8 -12.98 23.72 -5.19
CA GLU A 8 -12.49 24.15 -6.50
C GLU A 8 -12.03 25.60 -6.46
N VAL A 9 -10.82 25.87 -6.96
CA VAL A 9 -10.20 27.20 -6.90
C VAL A 9 -9.71 27.64 -8.28
N PHE A 10 -10.36 28.68 -8.80
CA PHE A 10 -9.99 29.41 -10.01
C PHE A 10 -9.37 30.75 -9.66
N ARG A 11 -8.96 31.52 -10.68
CA ARG A 11 -8.34 32.84 -10.47
C ARG A 11 -9.28 33.86 -9.83
N TYR A 12 -10.54 33.88 -10.26
CA TYR A 12 -11.54 34.87 -9.84
C TYR A 12 -12.69 34.26 -9.03
N ASN A 13 -12.78 32.93 -8.98
CA ASN A 13 -13.86 32.22 -8.31
C ASN A 13 -13.31 31.07 -7.48
N TRP A 14 -14.02 30.70 -6.43
CA TRP A 14 -13.85 29.44 -5.71
C TRP A 14 -15.22 28.94 -5.26
N CYS A 15 -15.34 27.62 -5.17
CA CYS A 15 -16.48 26.98 -4.52
C CYS A 15 -16.02 25.92 -3.53
N VAL A 16 -16.92 25.62 -2.60
CA VAL A 16 -16.82 24.46 -1.72
C VAL A 16 -18.15 23.77 -1.67
N VAL A 17 -18.12 22.45 -1.78
CA VAL A 17 -19.28 21.60 -1.54
C VAL A 17 -19.13 20.95 -0.18
N PHE A 18 -20.18 20.96 0.62
CA PHE A 18 -20.31 20.21 1.86
C PHE A 18 -21.47 19.24 1.75
N ILE A 19 -21.26 18.00 2.18
CA ILE A 19 -22.30 16.96 2.25
C ILE A 19 -22.31 16.38 3.66
N ASP A 20 -23.46 16.47 4.34
CA ASP A 20 -23.75 15.70 5.55
C ASP A 20 -24.44 14.40 5.14
N PRO A 21 -23.74 13.25 5.16
CA PRO A 21 -24.31 11.97 4.76
C PRO A 21 -25.36 11.43 5.75
N ILE A 22 -25.45 11.98 6.97
CA ILE A 22 -26.38 11.52 8.00
C ILE A 22 -27.73 12.22 7.82
N ASN A 23 -27.70 13.54 7.64
CA ASN A 23 -28.92 14.35 7.47
C ASN A 23 -29.35 14.48 6.00
N HIS A 24 -28.56 13.94 5.06
CA HIS A 24 -28.75 14.08 3.61
C HIS A 24 -28.79 15.54 3.16
N GLU A 25 -27.99 16.39 3.80
CA GLU A 25 -27.91 17.81 3.49
C GLU A 25 -26.71 18.09 2.59
N ARG A 26 -26.93 18.93 1.56
CA ARG A 26 -25.89 19.43 0.67
C ARG A 26 -25.87 20.95 0.73
N LYS A 27 -24.69 21.52 0.92
CA LYS A 27 -24.46 22.97 0.92
C LYS A 27 -23.34 23.32 -0.05
N VAL A 28 -23.58 24.29 -0.91
CA VAL A 28 -22.56 24.86 -1.80
C VAL A 28 -22.39 26.33 -1.45
N ILE A 29 -21.15 26.78 -1.39
CA ILE A 29 -20.80 28.17 -1.14
C ILE A 29 -19.88 28.64 -2.26
N TRP A 30 -20.29 29.68 -2.97
CA TRP A 30 -19.53 30.35 -4.02
C TRP A 30 -19.06 31.71 -3.53
N ASP A 31 -17.76 31.97 -3.57
CA ASP A 31 -17.17 33.31 -3.40
C ASP A 31 -17.64 34.13 -2.18
N ASN A 32 -18.14 33.46 -1.14
CA ASN A 32 -18.75 34.09 0.04
C ASN A 32 -18.01 33.68 1.33
N PRO A 33 -16.93 34.39 1.71
CA PRO A 33 -16.16 34.08 2.91
C PRO A 33 -16.97 34.14 4.21
N GLU A 34 -17.98 35.01 4.28
CA GLU A 34 -18.79 35.18 5.49
C GLU A 34 -19.73 34.01 5.70
N GLU A 35 -20.38 33.55 4.63
CA GLU A 35 -21.19 32.33 4.68
C GLU A 35 -20.36 31.10 5.03
N LEU A 36 -19.13 30.98 4.49
CA LEU A 36 -18.21 29.92 4.87
C LEU A 36 -17.84 29.98 6.36
N ARG A 37 -17.61 31.19 6.91
CA ARG A 37 -17.35 31.37 8.35
C ARG A 37 -18.53 30.95 9.21
N ILE A 38 -19.74 31.38 8.85
CA ILE A 38 -20.97 31.01 9.56
C ILE A 38 -21.17 29.50 9.53
N PHE A 39 -21.01 28.88 8.35
CA PHE A 39 -21.12 27.43 8.21
C PHE A 39 -20.08 26.71 9.07
N HIS A 40 -18.82 27.15 9.04
CA HIS A 40 -17.77 26.55 9.85
C HIS A 40 -18.02 26.69 11.36
N MET A 41 -18.47 27.86 11.82
CA MET A 41 -18.79 28.09 13.23
C MET A 41 -19.91 27.17 13.72
N ALA A 42 -20.94 26.95 12.90
CA ALA A 42 -22.03 26.02 13.21
C ALA A 42 -21.58 24.55 13.29
N HIS A 43 -20.45 24.21 12.65
CA HIS A 43 -19.94 22.84 12.52
C HIS A 43 -18.51 22.66 13.07
N ASN A 44 -18.09 23.51 14.00
CA ASN A 44 -16.70 23.54 14.50
C ASN A 44 -16.26 22.25 15.24
N ASP A 45 -17.23 21.45 15.70
CA ASP A 45 -17.00 20.14 16.33
C ASP A 45 -17.26 18.95 15.38
N SER A 46 -17.59 19.22 14.12
CA SER A 46 -17.74 18.19 13.08
C SER A 46 -16.39 17.69 12.57
N ILE A 47 -16.38 16.44 12.12
CA ILE A 47 -15.23 15.84 11.45
C ILE A 47 -15.40 16.06 9.95
N TYR A 48 -14.50 16.84 9.37
CA TYR A 48 -14.46 17.13 7.94
C TYR A 48 -13.68 16.02 7.22
N ILE A 49 -14.34 15.33 6.30
CA ILE A 49 -13.79 14.24 5.50
C ILE A 49 -13.44 14.77 4.11
N GLY A 50 -12.17 14.70 3.73
CA GLY A 50 -11.71 15.14 2.41
C GLY A 50 -10.70 14.16 1.81
N TYR A 51 -10.40 14.31 0.53
CA TYR A 51 -9.40 13.50 -0.17
C TYR A 51 -8.15 14.33 -0.46
N ASN A 52 -6.99 13.94 0.07
CA ASN A 52 -5.76 14.75 0.05
C ASN A 52 -5.92 16.12 0.77
N SER A 53 -6.97 16.22 1.60
CA SER A 53 -7.34 17.46 2.27
C SER A 53 -6.35 17.86 3.37
N ARG A 54 -5.51 16.93 3.86
CA ARG A 54 -4.42 17.28 4.79
C ARG A 54 -3.40 18.22 4.14
N HIS A 55 -3.23 18.15 2.83
CA HIS A 55 -2.22 18.91 2.10
C HIS A 55 -2.79 20.13 1.38
N TYR A 56 -4.08 20.12 1.04
CA TYR A 56 -4.69 21.15 0.20
C TYR A 56 -5.93 21.80 0.84
N ASP A 57 -7.10 21.14 0.81
CA ASP A 57 -8.41 21.75 1.05
C ASP A 57 -8.55 22.43 2.42
N GLN A 58 -8.00 21.80 3.47
CA GLN A 58 -8.06 22.39 4.80
C GLN A 58 -7.37 23.77 4.83
N TYR A 59 -6.31 23.97 4.05
CA TYR A 59 -5.58 25.24 4.03
C TYR A 59 -6.29 26.27 3.15
N VAL A 60 -7.00 25.85 2.11
CA VAL A 60 -7.89 26.74 1.34
C VAL A 60 -8.98 27.27 2.26
N MET A 61 -9.71 26.39 2.95
CA MET A 61 -10.75 26.74 3.90
C MET A 61 -10.24 27.68 5.00
N LYS A 62 -9.15 27.29 5.69
CA LYS A 62 -8.55 28.09 6.75
C LYS A 62 -8.08 29.46 6.26
N SER A 63 -7.55 29.53 5.03
CA SER A 63 -7.08 30.79 4.44
C SER A 63 -8.24 31.76 4.22
N ILE A 64 -9.35 31.29 3.63
CA ILE A 64 -10.55 32.10 3.42
C ILE A 64 -11.12 32.56 4.78
N ILE A 65 -11.21 31.66 5.76
CA ILE A 65 -11.64 31.98 7.13
C ILE A 65 -10.71 32.97 7.84
N CYS A 66 -9.44 33.08 7.44
CA CYS A 66 -8.53 34.11 7.94
C CYS A 66 -8.55 35.41 7.11
N GLY A 67 -9.37 35.50 6.06
CA GLY A 67 -9.46 36.67 5.18
C GLY A 67 -8.39 36.71 4.08
N PHE A 68 -7.69 35.60 3.83
CA PHE A 68 -6.76 35.48 2.71
C PHE A 68 -7.48 35.04 1.42
N SER A 69 -6.86 35.31 0.28
CA SER A 69 -7.36 34.89 -1.03
C SER A 69 -7.16 33.39 -1.25
N ALA A 70 -8.22 32.68 -1.66
CA ALA A 70 -8.17 31.28 -2.07
C ALA A 70 -7.15 31.04 -3.20
N TYR A 71 -7.12 31.93 -4.20
CA TYR A 71 -6.18 31.82 -5.31
C TYR A 71 -4.71 31.95 -4.89
N LYS A 72 -4.40 32.80 -3.90
CA LYS A 72 -3.04 32.96 -3.39
C LYS A 72 -2.54 31.69 -2.69
N ILE A 73 -3.33 31.09 -1.81
CA ILE A 73 -2.95 29.83 -1.14
C ILE A 73 -2.89 28.68 -2.15
N ASN A 74 -3.79 28.62 -3.13
CA ASN A 74 -3.72 27.64 -4.21
C ASN A 74 -2.39 27.72 -4.97
N ASN A 75 -2.00 28.91 -5.45
CA ASN A 75 -0.71 29.08 -6.13
C ASN A 75 0.48 28.72 -5.23
N PHE A 76 0.45 29.09 -3.95
CA PHE A 76 1.49 28.74 -2.99
C PHE A 76 1.66 27.22 -2.85
N ILE A 77 0.57 26.46 -2.80
CA ILE A 77 0.62 25.00 -2.66
C ILE A 77 0.96 24.32 -4.00
N ILE A 78 0.27 24.68 -5.08
CA ILE A 78 0.33 23.96 -6.35
C ILE A 78 1.47 24.43 -7.25
N LYS A 79 1.65 25.76 -7.42
CA LYS A 79 2.68 26.32 -8.30
C LYS A 79 4.04 26.40 -7.61
N ASP A 80 4.06 26.93 -6.39
CA ASP A 80 5.31 27.13 -5.63
C ASP A 80 5.76 25.86 -4.87
N LYS A 81 4.90 24.82 -4.88
CA LYS A 81 5.13 23.51 -4.24
C LYS A 81 5.47 23.63 -2.76
N GLN A 82 4.85 24.59 -2.07
CA GLN A 82 5.07 24.81 -0.65
C GLN A 82 4.01 24.10 0.21
N PRO A 83 4.37 23.52 1.37
CA PRO A 83 3.39 22.97 2.30
C PRO A 83 2.41 24.05 2.81
N GLY A 84 1.10 23.81 2.72
CA GLY A 84 0.09 24.82 3.03
C GLY A 84 0.18 25.42 4.46
N TRP A 85 0.65 24.66 5.44
CA TRP A 85 0.85 25.16 6.81
C TRP A 85 1.91 26.27 6.92
N LYS A 86 2.82 26.41 5.94
CA LYS A 86 3.83 27.47 5.91
C LYS A 86 3.29 28.81 5.40
N PHE A 87 2.07 28.85 4.88
CA PHE A 87 1.52 30.06 4.28
C PHE A 87 1.33 31.19 5.29
N SER A 88 0.78 30.88 6.47
CA SER A 88 0.58 31.84 7.56
C SER A 88 0.33 31.16 8.90
N ASP A 89 0.90 31.69 9.97
CA ASP A 89 0.62 31.24 11.34
C ASP A 89 -0.83 31.47 11.78
N ALA A 90 -1.54 32.41 11.15
CA ALA A 90 -2.95 32.66 11.44
C ALA A 90 -3.82 31.42 11.20
N LEU A 91 -3.44 30.56 10.24
CA LEU A 91 -4.17 29.33 9.91
C LEU A 91 -4.24 28.34 11.09
N LYS A 92 -3.28 28.40 12.01
CA LYS A 92 -3.23 27.54 13.21
C LYS A 92 -4.36 27.85 14.21
N ARG A 93 -4.96 29.04 14.13
CA ARG A 93 -6.04 29.49 15.02
C ARG A 93 -7.40 28.94 14.62
N VAL A 94 -7.55 28.47 13.38
CA VAL A 94 -8.80 27.90 12.86
C VAL A 94 -8.83 26.41 13.25
N LYS A 95 -9.67 26.09 14.23
CA LYS A 95 -9.95 24.70 14.62
C LYS A 95 -10.68 24.01 13.48
N MET A 96 -10.21 22.84 13.05
CA MET A 96 -10.87 22.04 12.03
C MET A 96 -10.46 20.58 12.22
N LEU A 97 -11.42 19.70 12.55
CA LEU A 97 -11.16 18.28 12.71
C LEU A 97 -11.15 17.60 11.34
N ASN A 98 -10.03 17.70 10.62
CA ASN A 98 -9.91 17.17 9.26
C ASN A 98 -9.41 15.72 9.24
N TYR A 99 -10.21 14.77 8.75
CA TYR A 99 -9.79 13.41 8.48
C TYR A 99 -9.67 13.18 6.97
N ASP A 100 -8.48 12.83 6.52
CA ASP A 100 -8.19 12.67 5.09
C ASP A 100 -8.10 11.18 4.73
N VAL A 101 -8.95 10.79 3.78
CA VAL A 101 -9.17 9.40 3.35
C VAL A 101 -8.27 8.96 2.21
N MET A 102 -7.35 9.83 1.78
CA MET A 102 -6.42 9.55 0.68
C MET A 102 -5.73 8.20 0.85
N GLN A 103 -5.79 7.40 -0.20
CA GLN A 103 -5.07 6.13 -0.29
C GLN A 103 -3.69 6.40 -0.91
N SER A 104 -2.64 5.87 -0.27
CA SER A 104 -1.25 6.12 -0.68
C SER A 104 -1.05 5.90 -2.19
N GLU A 105 -0.46 6.88 -2.86
CA GLU A 105 -0.12 6.87 -4.30
C GLU A 105 -1.29 6.79 -5.29
N LYS A 106 -2.54 6.83 -4.83
CA LYS A 106 -3.74 6.79 -5.69
C LYS A 106 -4.43 8.15 -5.70
N SER A 107 -4.97 8.54 -6.86
CA SER A 107 -5.86 9.71 -6.96
C SER A 107 -7.31 9.28 -6.82
N LEU A 108 -8.20 10.21 -6.46
CA LEU A 108 -9.63 9.94 -6.35
C LEU A 108 -10.20 9.35 -7.66
N LYS A 109 -9.92 9.98 -8.81
CA LYS A 109 -10.29 9.45 -10.15
C LYS A 109 -9.81 8.03 -10.44
N GLN A 110 -8.67 7.62 -9.86
CA GLN A 110 -8.19 6.25 -10.02
C GLN A 110 -9.01 5.27 -9.17
N LEU A 111 -9.45 5.68 -7.99
CA LEU A 111 -10.34 4.90 -7.13
C LEU A 111 -11.75 4.82 -7.70
N GLU A 112 -12.28 5.92 -8.23
CA GLU A 112 -13.52 5.94 -9.01
C GLU A 112 -13.46 4.98 -10.20
N ALA A 113 -12.34 5.00 -10.94
CA ALA A 113 -12.11 4.08 -12.04
C ALA A 113 -12.18 2.62 -11.57
N TYR A 114 -11.52 2.28 -10.46
CA TYR A 114 -11.55 0.95 -9.85
C TYR A 114 -12.95 0.49 -9.46
N GLN A 115 -13.80 1.42 -9.00
CA GLN A 115 -15.19 1.13 -8.65
C GLN A 115 -16.13 1.08 -9.85
N GLY A 116 -15.63 1.36 -11.06
CA GLY A 116 -16.45 1.38 -12.27
C GLY A 116 -17.32 2.64 -12.39
N HIS A 117 -17.02 3.70 -11.64
CA HIS A 117 -17.78 4.96 -11.66
C HIS A 117 -17.36 5.85 -12.84
N ASN A 118 -18.10 6.94 -13.06
CA ASN A 118 -17.75 7.93 -14.07
C ASN A 118 -16.47 8.67 -13.64
N ILE A 119 -15.47 8.75 -14.53
CA ILE A 119 -14.18 9.42 -14.28
C ILE A 119 -13.93 10.61 -15.20
N HIS A 120 -14.96 11.14 -15.84
CA HIS A 120 -14.86 12.38 -16.61
C HIS A 120 -14.45 13.54 -15.69
N GLU A 121 -13.43 14.29 -16.12
CA GLU A 121 -13.00 15.53 -15.47
C GLU A 121 -13.84 16.70 -16.02
N THR A 122 -13.92 17.81 -15.28
CA THR A 122 -14.56 19.04 -15.77
C THR A 122 -13.89 19.56 -17.04
N SER A 123 -14.70 20.13 -17.93
CA SER A 123 -14.27 20.84 -19.12
C SER A 123 -13.74 22.25 -18.83
N VAL A 124 -14.02 22.79 -17.63
CA VAL A 124 -13.61 24.14 -17.22
C VAL A 124 -12.12 24.16 -16.85
N PRO A 125 -11.27 24.94 -17.56
CA PRO A 125 -9.84 25.00 -17.24
C PRO A 125 -9.56 25.72 -15.91
N PHE A 126 -8.79 25.11 -15.03
CA PHE A 126 -8.39 25.71 -13.75
C PHE A 126 -7.51 26.97 -13.87
N ASP A 127 -6.85 27.16 -15.03
CA ASP A 127 -6.01 28.31 -15.33
C ASP A 127 -6.75 29.44 -16.06
N ILE A 128 -8.09 29.34 -16.18
CA ILE A 128 -8.92 30.35 -16.83
C ILE A 128 -8.70 31.76 -16.23
N ASP A 129 -8.37 32.71 -17.10
CA ASP A 129 -8.09 34.11 -16.72
C ASP A 129 -9.31 35.03 -16.93
N ARG A 130 -10.48 34.57 -16.47
CA ARG A 130 -11.70 35.38 -16.35
C ARG A 130 -12.63 34.79 -15.29
N PRO A 131 -13.63 35.54 -14.80
CA PRO A 131 -14.71 34.96 -14.02
C PRO A 131 -15.43 33.83 -14.78
N LEU A 132 -15.90 32.84 -14.01
CA LEU A 132 -16.74 31.76 -14.52
C LEU A 132 -18.14 32.28 -14.86
N THR A 133 -18.68 31.80 -15.97
CA THR A 133 -20.09 31.94 -16.34
C THR A 133 -20.98 31.08 -15.45
N ASP A 134 -22.29 31.34 -15.43
CA ASP A 134 -23.23 30.54 -14.64
C ASP A 134 -23.27 29.06 -15.07
N GLU A 135 -23.03 28.78 -16.36
CA GLU A 135 -22.94 27.40 -16.86
C GLU A 135 -21.69 26.70 -16.35
N GLU A 136 -20.53 27.34 -16.44
CA GLU A 136 -19.27 26.80 -15.90
C GLU A 136 -19.34 26.61 -14.39
N LYS A 137 -20.05 27.49 -13.67
CA LYS A 137 -20.31 27.31 -12.23
C LYS A 137 -21.18 26.09 -11.95
N ARG A 138 -22.25 25.87 -12.72
CA ARG A 138 -23.09 24.66 -12.58
C ARG A 138 -22.29 23.39 -12.83
N GLU A 139 -21.52 23.34 -13.92
CA GLU A 139 -20.67 22.20 -14.24
C GLU A 139 -19.63 21.93 -13.14
N THR A 140 -18.96 22.97 -12.66
CA THR A 140 -17.98 22.87 -11.56
C THR A 140 -18.64 22.38 -10.28
N GLU A 141 -19.84 22.87 -9.97
CA GLU A 141 -20.59 22.47 -8.79
C GLU A 141 -20.99 20.99 -8.86
N GLU A 142 -21.43 20.48 -10.01
CA GLU A 142 -21.71 19.06 -10.23
C GLU A 142 -20.45 18.20 -10.09
N TYR A 143 -19.34 18.63 -10.72
CA TYR A 143 -18.03 17.97 -10.62
C TYR A 143 -17.55 17.86 -9.17
N CYS A 144 -17.50 18.97 -8.44
CA CYS A 144 -17.08 19.01 -7.04
C CYS A 144 -18.03 18.20 -6.15
N THR A 145 -19.34 18.22 -6.43
CA THR A 145 -20.31 17.38 -5.69
C THR A 145 -20.02 15.90 -5.87
N ASN A 146 -19.71 15.47 -7.09
CA ASN A 146 -19.30 14.10 -7.36
C ASN A 146 -18.02 13.74 -6.59
N ASP A 147 -17.02 14.62 -6.57
CA ASP A 147 -15.75 14.37 -5.85
C ASP A 147 -15.98 14.26 -4.32
N VAL A 148 -16.90 15.03 -3.74
CA VAL A 148 -17.30 14.86 -2.32
C VAL A 148 -18.00 13.52 -2.09
N LEU A 149 -18.93 13.11 -2.96
CA LEU A 149 -19.63 11.83 -2.85
C LEU A 149 -18.67 10.64 -2.97
N GLU A 150 -17.74 10.69 -3.92
CA GLU A 150 -16.72 9.67 -4.10
C GLU A 150 -15.72 9.62 -2.94
N THR A 151 -15.38 10.78 -2.39
CA THR A 151 -14.60 10.87 -1.14
C THR A 151 -15.31 10.17 0.03
N LEU A 152 -16.62 10.41 0.20
CA LEU A 152 -17.42 9.74 1.22
C LEU A 152 -17.58 8.24 0.95
N ASN A 153 -17.64 7.82 -0.31
CA ASN A 153 -17.66 6.41 -0.67
C ASN A 153 -16.33 5.70 -0.29
N VAL A 154 -15.18 6.34 -0.60
CA VAL A 154 -13.87 5.87 -0.13
C VAL A 154 -13.81 5.81 1.40
N PHE A 155 -14.37 6.81 2.08
CA PHE A 155 -14.49 6.79 3.55
C PHE A 155 -15.26 5.57 4.05
N LEU A 156 -16.41 5.24 3.44
CA LEU A 156 -17.21 4.08 3.83
C LEU A 156 -16.44 2.77 3.63
N LEU A 157 -15.75 2.62 2.51
CA LEU A 157 -14.92 1.45 2.21
C LEU A 157 -13.71 1.31 3.14
N THR A 158 -13.26 2.42 3.73
CA THR A 158 -12.10 2.47 4.64
C THR A 158 -12.50 2.82 6.07
N LYS A 159 -13.78 2.70 6.43
CA LYS A 159 -14.30 3.09 7.74
C LYS A 159 -13.62 2.35 8.90
N SER A 160 -13.20 1.11 8.66
CA SER A 160 -12.46 0.31 9.64
C SER A 160 -11.14 0.99 10.08
N ASP A 161 -10.46 1.71 9.18
CA ASP A 161 -9.26 2.48 9.51
C ASP A 161 -9.59 3.67 10.41
N PHE A 162 -10.67 4.39 10.08
CA PHE A 162 -11.15 5.51 10.89
C PHE A 162 -11.56 5.05 12.30
N ASP A 163 -12.33 3.96 12.38
CA ASP A 163 -12.76 3.38 13.65
C ASP A 163 -11.55 2.91 14.49
N ALA A 164 -10.53 2.34 13.84
CA ALA A 164 -9.31 1.93 14.51
C ALA A 164 -8.51 3.12 15.08
N VAL A 165 -8.44 4.25 14.35
CA VAL A 165 -7.81 5.48 14.87
C VAL A 165 -8.61 6.06 16.04
N ILE A 166 -9.95 6.10 15.95
CA ILE A 166 -10.79 6.56 17.07
C ILE A 166 -10.60 5.67 18.30
N ALA A 167 -10.61 4.36 18.11
CA ALA A 167 -10.39 3.41 19.20
C ALA A 167 -9.01 3.61 19.83
N LEU A 168 -7.98 3.89 19.03
CA LEU A 168 -6.64 4.22 19.52
C LEU A 168 -6.62 5.51 20.36
N ILE A 169 -7.26 6.58 19.87
CA ILE A 169 -7.40 7.86 20.59
C ILE A 169 -8.08 7.63 21.94
N LYS A 170 -9.17 6.86 21.98
CA LYS A 170 -9.90 6.54 23.21
C LYS A 170 -9.07 5.69 24.17
N MET A 171 -8.42 4.64 23.65
CA MET A 171 -7.62 3.70 24.42
C MET A 171 -6.47 4.37 25.17
N PHE A 172 -5.79 5.32 24.51
CA PHE A 172 -4.67 6.07 25.09
C PHE A 172 -5.08 7.44 25.64
N GLN A 173 -6.39 7.72 25.74
CA GLN A 173 -6.93 9.00 26.24
C GLN A 173 -6.30 10.24 25.58
N LEU A 174 -6.01 10.15 24.28
CA LEU A 174 -5.38 11.23 23.53
C LEU A 174 -6.39 12.35 23.23
N PRO A 175 -5.95 13.60 23.03
CA PRO A 175 -6.81 14.65 22.52
C PRO A 175 -7.47 14.25 21.20
N PHE A 176 -8.78 14.46 21.09
CA PHE A 176 -9.55 14.05 19.91
C PHE A 176 -9.06 14.69 18.60
N SER A 177 -8.42 15.86 18.68
CA SER A 177 -7.74 16.52 17.55
C SER A 177 -6.70 15.63 16.85
N ASN A 178 -6.20 14.58 17.51
CA ASN A 178 -5.31 13.59 16.89
C ASN A 178 -5.97 12.83 15.73
N ILE A 179 -7.29 12.89 15.54
CA ILE A 179 -7.94 12.37 14.33
C ILE A 179 -7.42 13.05 13.06
N CYS A 180 -6.85 14.26 13.18
CA CYS A 180 -6.26 15.00 12.07
C CYS A 180 -4.86 14.53 11.68
N LYS A 181 -4.21 13.77 12.56
CA LYS A 181 -2.84 13.27 12.37
C LYS A 181 -2.84 12.07 11.43
N THR A 182 -1.71 11.82 10.78
CA THR A 182 -1.50 10.55 10.07
C THR A 182 -1.40 9.40 11.09
N LYS A 183 -1.65 8.15 10.66
CA LYS A 183 -1.49 6.97 11.53
C LYS A 183 -0.11 6.97 12.20
N ALA A 184 0.95 7.26 11.43
CA ALA A 184 2.32 7.43 11.90
C ALA A 184 2.48 8.47 13.03
N GLN A 185 1.88 9.65 12.86
CA GLN A 185 1.91 10.69 13.89
C GLN A 185 1.11 10.31 15.14
N VAL A 186 0.03 9.53 15.01
CA VAL A 186 -0.68 8.99 16.18
C VAL A 186 0.22 8.02 16.94
N VAL A 187 0.98 7.14 16.27
CA VAL A 187 1.98 6.26 16.91
C VAL A 187 2.99 7.06 17.72
N THR A 188 3.57 8.13 17.14
CA THR A 188 4.50 9.00 17.88
C THR A 188 3.87 9.64 19.11
N THR A 189 2.56 9.91 19.09
CA THR A 189 1.87 10.50 20.25
C THR A 189 1.62 9.45 21.33
N VAL A 190 1.27 8.21 20.95
CA VAL A 190 1.06 7.09 21.90
C VAL A 190 2.33 6.80 22.71
N LEU A 191 3.48 6.83 22.05
CA LEU A 191 4.81 6.59 22.65
C LEU A 191 5.43 7.85 23.27
N GLU A 192 4.70 8.98 23.24
CA GLU A 192 5.17 10.29 23.74
C GLU A 192 6.54 10.67 23.16
N CYS A 193 6.77 10.42 21.86
CA CYS A 193 8.07 10.65 21.25
C CYS A 193 8.43 12.14 21.21
N GLU A 194 9.59 12.47 21.78
CA GLU A 194 10.20 13.80 21.72
C GLU A 194 11.36 13.81 20.74
N LYS A 195 11.41 14.80 19.86
CA LYS A 195 12.41 14.82 18.79
C LYS A 195 13.79 15.15 19.35
N GLU A 196 14.65 14.15 19.40
CA GLU A 196 16.10 14.29 19.57
C GLU A 196 16.82 13.89 18.27
N VAL A 197 17.92 14.57 17.94
CA VAL A 197 18.70 14.31 16.72
C VAL A 197 19.97 13.56 17.11
N TRP A 198 20.06 12.32 16.65
CA TRP A 198 21.22 11.46 16.85
C TRP A 198 22.16 11.50 15.64
N PHE A 199 23.47 11.54 15.88
CA PHE A 199 24.51 11.58 14.85
C PHE A 199 25.31 10.28 14.76
N ASP A 200 24.67 9.15 15.09
CA ASP A 200 25.26 7.83 15.25
C ASP A 200 24.57 6.77 14.38
N GLU A 201 23.97 7.17 13.26
CA GLU A 201 23.17 6.31 12.37
C GLU A 201 23.87 4.98 11.96
N TRP A 202 25.20 5.01 11.86
CA TRP A 202 26.05 3.88 11.46
C TRP A 202 26.85 3.29 12.62
N ASP A 203 26.56 3.68 13.87
CA ASP A 203 27.06 2.99 15.06
C ASP A 203 26.27 1.68 15.25
N LEU A 204 26.69 0.68 14.47
CA LEU A 204 26.03 -0.61 14.36
C LEU A 204 26.73 -1.66 15.21
N SER A 205 25.96 -2.62 15.72
CA SER A 205 26.46 -3.79 16.43
C SER A 205 25.66 -5.04 16.08
N VAL A 206 26.30 -6.20 16.20
CA VAL A 206 25.65 -7.51 16.07
C VAL A 206 25.08 -7.90 17.43
N LEU A 207 23.83 -8.37 17.45
CA LEU A 207 23.20 -8.82 18.70
C LEU A 207 23.91 -10.08 19.25
N PRO A 208 24.19 -10.17 20.57
CA PRO A 208 24.92 -11.28 21.22
C PRO A 208 24.37 -12.70 20.95
N GLY A 209 23.11 -12.78 20.51
CA GLY A 209 22.43 -14.02 20.17
C GLY A 209 22.64 -14.51 18.73
N ILE A 210 23.42 -13.85 17.88
CA ILE A 210 23.63 -14.25 16.46
C ILE A 210 24.98 -14.97 16.31
N LYS A 211 25.01 -16.14 15.66
CA LYS A 211 26.20 -17.01 15.53
C LYS A 211 26.35 -17.54 14.10
N LEU A 212 26.64 -16.65 13.17
CA LEU A 212 26.83 -17.00 11.77
C LEU A 212 28.03 -17.95 11.59
N GLY A 213 27.81 -19.02 10.84
CA GLY A 213 28.85 -19.94 10.37
C GLY A 213 29.27 -19.59 8.96
N LYS A 214 28.75 -20.30 7.96
CA LYS A 214 29.24 -20.18 6.58
C LYS A 214 28.89 -18.87 5.88
N TYR A 215 27.93 -18.12 6.43
CA TYR A 215 27.44 -16.86 5.87
C TYR A 215 28.00 -15.61 6.54
N GLU A 216 29.16 -15.72 7.19
CA GLU A 216 29.82 -14.59 7.85
C GLU A 216 30.09 -13.39 6.90
N ASN A 217 30.24 -13.65 5.60
CA ASN A 217 30.38 -12.60 4.59
C ASN A 217 29.18 -11.64 4.51
N VAL A 218 27.97 -12.11 4.86
CA VAL A 218 26.78 -11.25 4.92
C VAL A 218 26.95 -10.20 6.01
N LYS A 219 27.43 -10.62 7.18
CA LYS A 219 27.78 -9.71 8.29
C LYS A 219 28.86 -8.74 7.84
N ASN A 220 29.95 -9.23 7.27
CA ASN A 220 31.06 -8.38 6.83
C ASN A 220 30.60 -7.29 5.86
N TRP A 221 29.68 -7.60 4.95
CA TRP A 221 29.12 -6.59 4.04
C TRP A 221 28.37 -5.47 4.76
N PHE A 222 27.49 -5.80 5.72
CA PHE A 222 26.73 -4.79 6.47
C PHE A 222 27.61 -3.88 7.34
N PHE A 223 28.71 -4.42 7.86
CA PHE A 223 29.59 -3.71 8.79
C PHE A 223 30.79 -3.04 8.10
N ASP A 224 30.96 -3.24 6.79
CA ASP A 224 31.92 -2.47 5.99
C ASP A 224 31.41 -1.02 5.79
N PRO A 225 32.14 0.00 6.28
CA PRO A 225 31.77 1.40 6.12
C PRO A 225 31.58 1.84 4.66
N ALA A 226 32.17 1.15 3.68
CA ALA A 226 31.95 1.44 2.27
C ALA A 226 30.48 1.27 1.84
N ASN A 227 29.72 0.44 2.55
CA ASN A 227 28.32 0.13 2.26
C ASN A 227 27.32 0.99 3.04
N HIS A 228 27.78 1.84 3.96
CA HIS A 228 26.96 2.67 4.86
C HIS A 228 26.36 3.90 4.18
N TRP A 229 25.44 3.65 3.25
CA TRP A 229 24.71 4.69 2.52
C TRP A 229 23.45 4.12 1.88
N TYR A 230 22.42 4.94 1.69
CA TYR A 230 21.17 4.52 1.03
C TYR A 230 21.05 4.98 -0.41
N GLU A 231 21.45 6.23 -0.69
CA GLU A 231 21.42 6.83 -2.02
C GLU A 231 22.65 7.72 -2.22
N LYS A 232 23.32 7.57 -3.36
CA LYS A 232 24.47 8.39 -3.79
C LYS A 232 24.32 8.67 -5.28
N ASP A 233 24.43 9.94 -5.68
CA ASP A 233 24.34 10.37 -7.08
C ASP A 233 23.09 9.86 -7.83
N GLY A 234 21.93 9.86 -7.13
CA GLY A 234 20.65 9.38 -7.67
C GLY A 234 20.54 7.87 -7.82
N LYS A 235 21.53 7.10 -7.35
CA LYS A 235 21.51 5.63 -7.31
C LYS A 235 21.23 5.17 -5.89
N LYS A 236 20.26 4.27 -5.73
CA LYS A 236 20.03 3.56 -4.48
C LYS A 236 21.10 2.48 -4.28
N ASN A 237 21.44 2.22 -3.03
CA ASN A 237 22.30 1.11 -2.66
C ASN A 237 21.66 -0.20 -3.14
N SER A 238 22.39 -0.95 -3.98
CA SER A 238 21.92 -2.19 -4.58
C SER A 238 21.81 -3.35 -3.60
N GLY A 239 22.32 -3.18 -2.37
CA GLY A 239 22.41 -4.24 -1.40
C GLY A 239 23.50 -5.25 -1.74
N PHE A 240 23.39 -6.43 -1.15
CA PHE A 240 24.27 -7.56 -1.32
C PHE A 240 23.48 -8.76 -1.83
N SER A 241 23.86 -9.26 -3.00
CA SER A 241 23.30 -10.50 -3.55
C SER A 241 24.21 -11.67 -3.23
N PHE A 242 23.70 -12.68 -2.53
CA PHE A 242 24.49 -13.83 -2.08
C PHE A 242 23.67 -15.12 -2.08
N HIS A 243 24.31 -16.27 -2.35
CA HIS A 243 23.62 -17.57 -2.29
C HIS A 243 23.62 -18.10 -0.86
N ILE A 244 22.42 -18.33 -0.32
CA ILE A 244 22.19 -18.89 1.01
C ILE A 244 21.24 -20.08 0.83
N ALA A 245 21.67 -21.27 1.26
CA ALA A 245 20.98 -22.56 1.09
C ALA A 245 20.59 -22.86 -0.36
N GLY A 246 21.49 -22.53 -1.31
CA GLY A 246 21.26 -22.71 -2.73
C GLY A 246 20.25 -21.74 -3.36
N VAL A 247 19.78 -20.74 -2.61
CA VAL A 247 18.84 -19.71 -3.08
C VAL A 247 19.55 -18.36 -3.14
N LEU A 248 19.39 -17.63 -4.26
CA LEU A 248 19.90 -16.27 -4.37
C LEU A 248 19.09 -15.34 -3.47
N HIS A 249 19.76 -14.74 -2.50
CA HIS A 249 19.19 -13.74 -1.60
C HIS A 249 19.66 -12.36 -1.97
N ASN A 250 18.76 -11.38 -1.85
CA ASN A 250 19.09 -9.97 -1.83
C ASN A 250 18.94 -9.46 -0.39
N LEU A 251 20.02 -8.90 0.15
CA LEU A 251 20.08 -8.32 1.49
C LEU A 251 20.42 -6.83 1.39
N GLY A 252 19.99 -6.02 2.34
CA GLY A 252 20.31 -4.59 2.34
C GLY A 252 19.51 -3.81 3.37
N PHE A 253 19.39 -2.50 3.22
CA PHE A 253 18.67 -1.65 4.19
C PHE A 253 17.14 -1.68 4.09
N GLY A 254 16.60 -2.62 3.30
CA GLY A 254 15.17 -2.85 3.08
C GLY A 254 14.64 -4.21 3.54
N GLY A 255 15.50 -5.11 4.04
CA GLY A 255 15.14 -6.47 4.44
C GLY A 255 15.76 -7.57 3.56
N ILE A 256 15.53 -8.83 3.96
CA ILE A 256 16.02 -10.04 3.29
C ILE A 256 14.94 -10.60 2.36
N HIS A 257 15.35 -10.96 1.16
CA HIS A 257 14.49 -11.60 0.17
C HIS A 257 15.24 -12.71 -0.55
N GLY A 258 14.81 -13.97 -0.39
CA GLY A 258 15.33 -15.11 -1.14
C GLY A 258 14.20 -16.03 -1.54
N ALA A 259 14.12 -16.44 -2.81
CA ALA A 259 13.10 -17.37 -3.26
C ALA A 259 13.59 -18.21 -4.44
N ARG A 260 13.22 -19.48 -4.46
CA ARG A 260 13.34 -20.30 -5.67
C ARG A 260 12.35 -19.80 -6.72
N ASN A 261 12.85 -19.35 -7.86
CA ASN A 261 11.99 -18.90 -8.95
C ASN A 261 11.28 -20.08 -9.61
N LYS A 262 10.02 -19.89 -9.99
CA LYS A 262 9.20 -20.91 -10.69
C LYS A 262 9.14 -22.25 -9.94
N TYR A 263 9.07 -22.18 -8.61
CA TYR A 263 8.99 -23.35 -7.75
C TYR A 263 7.52 -23.73 -7.53
N ASN A 264 7.16 -24.96 -7.89
CA ASN A 264 5.82 -25.49 -7.69
C ASN A 264 5.95 -26.87 -7.07
N TYR A 265 5.26 -27.10 -5.95
CA TYR A 265 5.33 -28.38 -5.25
C TYR A 265 4.02 -28.67 -4.52
N VAL A 266 3.54 -29.89 -4.68
CA VAL A 266 2.42 -30.46 -3.93
C VAL A 266 3.01 -31.47 -2.96
N CYS A 267 2.71 -31.32 -1.67
CA CYS A 267 3.33 -32.12 -0.62
C CYS A 267 2.93 -33.59 -0.76
N ASP A 268 3.93 -34.48 -0.78
CA ASP A 268 3.75 -35.93 -0.74
C ASP A 268 3.77 -36.45 0.72
N PRO A 269 3.48 -37.74 0.96
CA PRO A 269 3.49 -38.32 2.30
C PRO A 269 4.87 -38.39 2.98
N GLU A 270 5.98 -38.33 2.23
CA GLU A 270 7.35 -38.48 2.75
C GLU A 270 7.96 -37.14 3.17
N HIS A 271 7.44 -36.03 2.65
CA HIS A 271 7.95 -34.69 2.93
C HIS A 271 6.99 -33.85 3.76
N LEU A 272 7.56 -32.83 4.41
CA LEU A 272 6.86 -31.70 5.02
C LEU A 272 7.30 -30.43 4.29
N ILE A 273 6.33 -29.54 4.04
CA ILE A 273 6.61 -28.12 3.79
C ILE A 273 6.18 -27.36 5.04
N ILE A 274 7.10 -26.60 5.61
CA ILE A 274 6.90 -25.89 6.88
C ILE A 274 7.09 -24.41 6.61
N HIS A 275 6.07 -23.63 6.95
CA HIS A 275 6.14 -22.19 7.07
C HIS A 275 6.57 -21.86 8.50
N VAL A 276 7.79 -21.36 8.62
CA VAL A 276 8.42 -20.97 9.88
C VAL A 276 8.33 -19.44 10.00
N ASP A 277 7.38 -18.94 10.80
CA ASP A 277 7.13 -17.51 10.99
C ASP A 277 7.74 -17.02 12.30
N VAL A 278 8.40 -15.86 12.30
CA VAL A 278 8.87 -15.25 13.55
C VAL A 278 7.78 -14.34 14.13
N GLU A 279 7.30 -14.66 15.32
CA GLU A 279 6.15 -13.99 15.91
C GLU A 279 6.38 -12.50 16.14
N SER A 280 5.63 -11.67 15.39
CA SER A 280 5.70 -10.20 15.46
C SER A 280 7.14 -9.70 15.33
N TYR A 281 7.84 -10.12 14.26
CA TYR A 281 9.30 -10.09 14.19
C TYR A 281 10.00 -8.78 14.61
N TYR A 282 9.80 -7.68 13.87
CA TYR A 282 10.40 -6.39 14.21
C TYR A 282 9.93 -5.83 15.56
N PRO A 283 8.63 -5.89 15.91
CA PRO A 283 8.16 -5.57 17.26
C PRO A 283 8.85 -6.39 18.37
N SER A 284 9.16 -7.66 18.11
CA SER A 284 9.88 -8.50 19.06
C SER A 284 11.34 -8.06 19.19
N LEU A 285 12.03 -7.72 18.09
CA LEU A 285 13.36 -7.11 18.15
C LEU A 285 13.39 -5.80 18.96
N MET A 286 12.36 -4.95 18.82
CA MET A 286 12.26 -3.69 19.57
C MET A 286 12.16 -3.89 21.08
N VAL A 287 11.51 -4.99 21.51
CA VAL A 287 11.26 -5.28 22.93
C VAL A 287 12.39 -6.13 23.53
N GLU A 288 12.74 -7.25 22.91
CA GLU A 288 13.71 -8.22 23.48
C GLU A 288 15.15 -7.71 23.51
N TRP A 289 15.45 -6.71 22.66
CA TRP A 289 16.78 -6.15 22.46
C TRP A 289 16.84 -4.63 22.62
N ASP A 290 15.81 -4.02 23.22
CA ASP A 290 15.76 -2.57 23.51
C ASP A 290 16.01 -1.68 22.30
N LEU A 291 15.51 -2.10 21.12
CA LEU A 291 15.72 -1.40 19.84
C LEU A 291 14.56 -0.49 19.43
N LEU A 292 13.58 -0.23 20.29
CA LEU A 292 12.58 0.82 20.04
C LEU A 292 13.29 2.19 19.85
N THR A 293 12.66 3.14 19.16
CA THR A 293 13.21 4.50 19.01
C THR A 293 13.60 5.08 20.38
N ARG A 294 14.84 5.58 20.48
CA ARG A 294 15.37 6.21 21.70
C ARG A 294 14.61 7.49 22.07
N ASN A 295 13.85 8.03 21.12
CA ASN A 295 13.03 9.23 21.31
C ASN A 295 11.72 8.94 22.06
N ALA A 296 11.35 7.67 22.27
CA ALA A 296 10.14 7.31 23.01
C ALA A 296 10.32 7.57 24.52
N GLN A 297 9.47 8.42 25.09
CA GLN A 297 9.46 8.68 26.54
C GLN A 297 8.69 7.61 27.33
N ARG A 298 7.87 6.81 26.62
CA ARG A 298 7.06 5.72 27.18
C ARG A 298 7.30 4.39 26.44
N PRO A 299 8.53 3.86 26.39
CA PRO A 299 8.82 2.62 25.68
C PRO A 299 8.06 1.42 26.23
N GLU A 300 7.73 1.41 27.53
CA GLU A 300 6.96 0.36 28.20
C GLU A 300 5.58 0.14 27.56
N ARG A 301 4.94 1.22 27.07
CA ARG A 301 3.63 1.13 26.40
C ARG A 301 3.72 0.27 25.14
N PHE A 302 4.85 0.27 24.45
CA PHE A 302 5.01 -0.55 23.25
C PHE A 302 4.98 -2.05 23.59
N ALA A 303 5.65 -2.45 24.67
CA ALA A 303 5.65 -3.82 25.16
C ALA A 303 4.23 -4.25 25.60
N ASP A 304 3.53 -3.40 26.38
CA ASP A 304 2.16 -3.67 26.82
C ASP A 304 1.19 -3.84 25.62
N ILE A 305 1.32 -2.97 24.61
CA ILE A 305 0.52 -3.03 23.38
C ILE A 305 0.80 -4.34 22.63
N LYS A 306 2.07 -4.75 22.51
CA LYS A 306 2.47 -5.99 21.84
C LYS A 306 1.82 -7.18 22.54
N GLU A 307 1.99 -7.30 23.85
CA GLU A 307 1.45 -8.41 24.64
C GLU A 307 -0.08 -8.46 24.60
N TYR A 308 -0.75 -7.33 24.85
CA TYR A 308 -2.20 -7.27 24.83
C TYR A 308 -2.75 -7.62 23.45
N ARG A 309 -2.09 -7.18 22.37
CA ARG A 309 -2.46 -7.53 21.00
C ARG A 309 -2.32 -9.04 20.75
N LEU A 310 -1.24 -9.67 21.22
CA LEU A 310 -1.03 -11.12 21.08
C LEU A 310 -2.13 -11.90 21.80
N LYS A 311 -2.50 -11.50 23.01
CA LYS A 311 -3.65 -12.07 23.73
C LYS A 311 -4.95 -11.98 22.92
N LEU A 312 -5.27 -10.80 22.38
CA LEU A 312 -6.46 -10.64 21.53
C LEU A 312 -6.40 -11.46 20.22
N LYS A 313 -5.20 -11.69 19.68
CA LYS A 313 -5.00 -12.56 18.51
C LYS A 313 -5.34 -14.02 18.84
N HIS A 314 -4.87 -14.52 19.99
CA HIS A 314 -5.21 -15.87 20.48
C HIS A 314 -6.70 -16.03 20.78
N GLU A 315 -7.34 -14.99 21.32
CA GLU A 315 -8.80 -14.98 21.58
C GLU A 315 -9.65 -14.78 20.30
N GLY A 316 -9.04 -14.59 19.12
CA GLY A 316 -9.77 -14.36 17.86
C GLY A 316 -10.46 -12.99 17.75
N LYS A 317 -10.15 -12.04 18.64
CA LYS A 317 -10.75 -10.70 18.75
C LYS A 317 -10.18 -9.72 17.71
N LYS A 318 -10.58 -9.92 16.45
CA LYS A 318 -10.06 -9.19 15.29
C LYS A 318 -10.32 -7.68 15.34
N LYS A 319 -11.50 -7.25 15.82
CA LYS A 319 -11.87 -5.82 15.85
C LYS A 319 -11.08 -5.07 16.93
N GLU A 320 -10.96 -5.68 18.10
CA GLU A 320 -10.30 -5.12 19.27
C GLU A 320 -8.79 -5.00 19.08
N GLN A 321 -8.16 -5.92 18.35
CA GLN A 321 -6.72 -5.87 18.09
C GLN A 321 -6.31 -4.89 16.97
N ALA A 322 -7.26 -4.44 16.14
CA ALA A 322 -6.97 -3.62 14.96
C ALA A 322 -6.28 -2.28 15.29
N PRO A 323 -6.70 -1.52 16.34
CA PRO A 323 -6.02 -0.30 16.77
C PRO A 323 -4.58 -0.56 17.20
N LEU A 324 -4.35 -1.62 17.97
CA LEU A 324 -3.02 -1.99 18.47
C LEU A 324 -2.07 -2.35 17.31
N LYS A 325 -2.59 -3.02 16.28
CA LYS A 325 -1.82 -3.37 15.08
C LYS A 325 -1.26 -2.13 14.37
N ILE A 326 -1.97 -0.99 14.40
CA ILE A 326 -1.49 0.27 13.81
C ILE A 326 -0.23 0.76 14.52
N VAL A 327 -0.20 0.72 15.85
CA VAL A 327 0.97 1.12 16.64
C VAL A 327 2.15 0.20 16.36
N ILE A 328 1.92 -1.11 16.46
CA ILE A 328 2.94 -2.14 16.30
C ILE A 328 3.59 -2.08 14.92
N ASN A 329 2.79 -2.02 13.85
CA ASN A 329 3.33 -1.97 12.48
C ASN A 329 3.91 -0.61 12.12
N GLY A 330 3.42 0.48 12.74
CA GLY A 330 3.85 1.84 12.44
C GLY A 330 5.18 2.24 13.10
N ALA A 331 5.51 1.68 14.25
CA ALA A 331 6.66 2.11 15.07
C ALA A 331 8.00 2.00 14.33
N TYR A 332 8.20 0.96 13.50
CA TYR A 332 9.45 0.82 12.74
C TYR A 332 9.55 1.83 11.59
N GLY A 333 8.49 1.95 10.79
CA GLY A 333 8.51 2.72 9.55
C GLY A 333 8.78 4.22 9.75
N ILE A 334 8.41 4.75 10.91
CA ILE A 334 8.57 6.17 11.26
C ILE A 334 9.97 6.53 11.74
N CYS A 335 10.82 5.55 12.07
CA CYS A 335 12.17 5.80 12.60
C CYS A 335 13.16 6.30 11.54
N LYS A 336 12.88 6.10 10.24
CA LYS A 336 13.72 6.59 9.13
C LYS A 336 13.22 7.91 8.52
N ASP A 337 12.08 8.44 8.97
CA ASP A 337 11.56 9.73 8.51
C ASP A 337 12.16 10.88 9.32
N LYS A 338 13.03 11.69 8.70
CA LYS A 338 13.69 12.85 9.31
C LYS A 338 12.73 13.89 9.90
N THR A 339 11.49 13.91 9.45
CA THR A 339 10.45 14.83 9.94
C THR A 339 9.71 14.30 11.16
N SER A 340 9.76 12.99 11.41
CA SER A 340 9.14 12.31 12.54
C SER A 340 9.81 12.69 13.87
N SER A 341 9.04 12.73 14.97
CA SER A 341 9.62 12.82 16.31
C SER A 341 10.21 11.50 16.78
N ALA A 342 9.85 10.37 16.17
CA ALA A 342 10.46 9.06 16.42
C ALA A 342 11.72 8.80 15.57
N TYR A 343 12.25 9.81 14.87
CA TYR A 343 13.42 9.64 13.99
C TYR A 343 14.64 9.11 14.77
N ASP A 344 14.98 7.86 14.50
CA ASP A 344 16.10 7.15 15.08
C ASP A 344 16.62 6.13 14.05
N PRO A 345 17.40 6.60 13.07
CA PRO A 345 17.82 5.76 11.96
C PRO A 345 18.81 4.67 12.38
N ARG A 346 19.56 4.88 13.48
CA ARG A 346 20.46 3.86 14.05
C ARG A 346 19.66 2.65 14.51
N ASN A 347 18.65 2.84 15.38
CA ASN A 347 17.84 1.72 15.86
C ASN A 347 17.05 1.08 14.71
N ALA A 348 16.58 1.86 13.74
CA ALA A 348 15.97 1.30 12.53
C ALA A 348 16.95 0.41 11.74
N ASN A 349 18.22 0.81 11.61
CA ASN A 349 19.25 0.00 10.97
C ASN A 349 19.60 -1.23 11.80
N LEU A 350 19.75 -1.11 13.11
CA LEU A 350 20.00 -2.24 14.00
C LEU A 350 18.89 -3.29 13.88
N ILE A 351 17.61 -2.90 13.87
CA ILE A 351 16.47 -3.80 13.66
C ILE A 351 16.57 -4.47 12.29
N CYS A 352 16.73 -3.69 11.22
CA CYS A 352 16.73 -4.20 9.85
C CYS A 352 17.90 -5.15 9.59
N ILE A 353 19.11 -4.78 10.01
CA ILE A 353 20.34 -5.54 9.79
C ILE A 353 20.33 -6.79 10.66
N ASN A 354 20.12 -6.65 11.97
CA ASN A 354 20.15 -7.82 12.86
C ASN A 354 18.99 -8.78 12.58
N GLY A 355 17.81 -8.30 12.16
CA GLY A 355 16.74 -9.19 11.69
C GLY A 355 17.19 -10.04 10.49
N GLN A 356 17.84 -9.43 9.50
CA GLN A 356 18.37 -10.21 8.38
C GLN A 356 19.44 -11.21 8.83
N LEU A 357 20.38 -10.80 9.68
CA LEU A 357 21.42 -11.69 10.19
C LEU A 357 20.85 -12.82 11.04
N MET A 358 19.77 -12.60 11.80
CA MET A 358 19.07 -13.62 12.56
C MET A 358 18.41 -14.68 11.67
N LEU A 359 17.78 -14.27 10.56
CA LEU A 359 17.21 -15.23 9.60
C LEU A 359 18.31 -15.98 8.84
N VAL A 360 19.41 -15.31 8.49
CA VAL A 360 20.58 -15.99 7.89
C VAL A 360 21.20 -16.99 8.86
N ASP A 361 21.29 -16.65 10.14
CA ASP A 361 21.74 -17.55 11.20
C ASP A 361 20.82 -18.77 11.33
N LEU A 362 19.50 -18.58 11.31
CA LEU A 362 18.54 -19.68 11.33
C LEU A 362 18.73 -20.61 10.13
N ILE A 363 18.84 -20.07 8.92
CA ILE A 363 19.08 -20.86 7.70
C ILE A 363 20.42 -21.62 7.79
N ASP A 364 21.49 -20.97 8.27
CA ASP A 364 22.80 -21.60 8.46
C ASP A 364 22.73 -22.84 9.35
N LYS A 365 21.96 -22.78 10.44
CA LYS A 365 21.79 -23.93 11.34
C LYS A 365 20.85 -24.99 10.76
N LEU A 366 19.76 -24.59 10.12
CA LEU A 366 18.82 -25.53 9.52
C LEU A 366 19.45 -26.37 8.40
N GLU A 367 20.50 -25.88 7.74
CA GLU A 367 21.23 -26.65 6.74
C GLU A 367 22.00 -27.86 7.30
N SER A 368 22.14 -28.02 8.63
CA SER A 368 22.63 -29.28 9.21
C SER A 368 21.56 -30.37 9.25
N VAL A 369 20.28 -30.03 9.09
CA VAL A 369 19.18 -30.99 9.06
C VAL A 369 19.24 -31.75 7.72
N PRO A 370 19.29 -33.09 7.71
CA PRO A 370 19.30 -33.85 6.47
C PRO A 370 18.07 -33.55 5.62
N THR A 371 18.24 -33.55 4.30
CA THR A 371 17.19 -33.24 3.29
C THR A 371 16.62 -31.81 3.34
N PHE A 372 17.20 -30.92 4.15
CA PHE A 372 16.78 -29.52 4.20
C PHE A 372 16.87 -28.82 2.85
N GLU A 373 15.76 -28.23 2.45
CA GLU A 373 15.65 -27.37 1.27
C GLU A 373 14.97 -26.06 1.67
N LEU A 374 15.68 -24.95 1.52
CA LEU A 374 15.07 -23.62 1.59
C LEU A 374 14.28 -23.34 0.31
N ILE A 375 12.99 -23.03 0.44
CA ILE A 375 12.12 -22.63 -0.69
C ILE A 375 12.07 -21.10 -0.80
N GLN A 376 11.86 -20.43 0.34
CA GLN A 376 11.73 -18.98 0.40
C GLN A 376 12.13 -18.45 1.78
N SER A 377 12.68 -17.23 1.79
CA SER A 377 12.87 -16.37 2.95
C SER A 377 12.34 -14.97 2.60
N ASN A 378 11.57 -14.40 3.51
CA ASN A 378 11.09 -13.03 3.42
C ASN A 378 11.51 -12.27 4.70
N THR A 379 10.98 -11.07 4.91
CA THR A 379 11.41 -10.20 6.00
C THR A 379 11.18 -10.79 7.40
N ASP A 380 10.21 -11.70 7.56
CA ASP A 380 9.70 -12.18 8.85
C ASP A 380 9.65 -13.71 9.03
N GLY A 381 10.01 -14.49 8.01
CA GLY A 381 9.97 -15.95 8.11
C GLY A 381 10.60 -16.71 6.94
N LEU A 382 10.48 -18.03 7.01
CA LEU A 382 11.01 -19.00 6.04
C LEU A 382 9.90 -19.95 5.57
N ILE A 383 10.03 -20.44 4.34
CA ILE A 383 9.34 -21.63 3.87
C ILE A 383 10.39 -22.66 3.50
N VAL A 384 10.33 -23.82 4.15
CA VAL A 384 11.33 -24.87 4.04
C VAL A 384 10.66 -26.20 3.72
N LYS A 385 11.44 -27.13 3.15
CA LYS A 385 11.03 -28.51 2.89
C LYS A 385 12.06 -29.46 3.51
N ILE A 386 11.55 -30.52 4.13
CA ILE A 386 12.35 -31.62 4.72
C ILE A 386 11.62 -32.95 4.53
N HIS A 387 12.33 -34.07 4.63
CA HIS A 387 11.71 -35.38 4.87
C HIS A 387 11.15 -35.45 6.30
N ARG A 388 10.01 -36.10 6.49
CA ARG A 388 9.26 -36.08 7.77
C ARG A 388 10.09 -36.58 8.96
N ASP A 389 10.92 -37.59 8.74
CA ASP A 389 11.77 -38.21 9.78
C ASP A 389 12.76 -37.26 10.45
N TYR A 390 13.04 -36.11 9.83
CA TYR A 390 13.97 -35.11 10.36
C TYR A 390 13.28 -33.92 11.02
N PHE A 391 11.97 -33.98 11.27
CA PHE A 391 11.22 -32.90 11.91
C PHE A 391 11.76 -32.57 13.32
N GLU A 392 12.02 -33.58 14.16
CA GLU A 392 12.55 -33.37 15.52
C GLU A 392 13.91 -32.64 15.49
N GLN A 393 14.78 -32.96 14.53
CA GLN A 393 16.06 -32.25 14.37
C GLN A 393 15.89 -30.80 13.93
N LEU A 394 14.89 -30.52 13.09
CA LEU A 394 14.53 -29.16 12.73
C LEU A 394 13.99 -28.39 13.93
N ASP A 395 13.12 -29.00 14.73
CA ASP A 395 12.54 -28.41 15.94
C ASP A 395 13.64 -28.08 16.97
N ASP A 396 14.57 -29.01 17.23
CA ASP A 396 15.72 -28.79 18.11
C ASP A 396 16.58 -27.58 17.69
N VAL A 397 16.85 -27.45 16.38
CA VAL A 397 17.60 -26.30 15.82
C VAL A 397 16.82 -25.00 16.01
N CYS A 398 15.52 -25.01 15.74
CA CYS A 398 14.65 -23.87 15.94
C CYS A 398 14.60 -23.46 17.42
N PHE A 399 14.49 -24.41 18.34
CA PHE A 399 14.43 -24.17 19.78
C PHE A 399 15.75 -23.60 20.34
N GLU A 400 16.91 -24.08 19.88
CA GLU A 400 18.21 -23.48 20.21
C GLU A 400 18.26 -22.02 19.74
N TRP A 401 17.83 -21.78 18.50
CA TRP A 401 17.81 -20.45 17.91
C TRP A 401 16.87 -19.50 18.66
N GLU A 402 15.66 -19.94 19.02
CA GLU A 402 14.72 -19.17 19.85
C GLU A 402 15.34 -18.80 21.19
N THR A 403 15.97 -19.76 21.86
CA THR A 403 16.60 -19.57 23.17
C THR A 403 17.72 -18.51 23.09
N ARG A 404 18.55 -18.59 22.05
CA ARG A 404 19.71 -17.73 21.89
C ARG A 404 19.35 -16.32 21.41
N THR A 405 18.34 -16.20 20.55
CA THR A 405 17.89 -14.92 19.97
C THR A 405 16.79 -14.24 20.77
N ARG A 406 16.15 -14.96 21.72
CA ARG A 406 14.95 -14.54 22.47
C ARG A 406 13.70 -14.35 21.61
N MET A 407 13.77 -14.75 20.35
CA MET A 407 12.65 -14.68 19.42
C MET A 407 11.78 -15.93 19.53
N LYS A 408 10.56 -15.87 19.00
CA LYS A 408 9.62 -17.00 18.98
C LYS A 408 9.22 -17.38 17.57
N LEU A 409 9.22 -18.68 17.29
CA LEU A 409 8.89 -19.28 16.01
C LEU A 409 7.52 -19.95 16.10
N GLY A 410 6.69 -19.71 15.09
CA GLY A 410 5.46 -20.45 14.84
C GLY A 410 5.63 -21.36 13.62
N PHE A 411 5.11 -22.58 13.70
CA PHE A 411 5.10 -23.52 12.58
C PHE A 411 3.70 -23.70 12.04
N ASP A 412 3.56 -23.49 10.74
CA ASP A 412 2.38 -23.87 9.98
C ASP A 412 2.79 -24.84 8.86
N TYR A 413 1.98 -25.87 8.62
CA TYR A 413 2.26 -26.85 7.56
C TYR A 413 1.58 -26.44 6.26
N VAL A 414 2.26 -26.66 5.14
CA VAL A 414 1.80 -26.28 3.80
C VAL A 414 1.54 -27.54 2.97
N SER A 415 0.34 -27.64 2.38
CA SER A 415 -0.03 -28.78 1.52
C SER A 415 0.44 -28.61 0.08
N ARG A 416 0.53 -27.37 -0.40
CA ARG A 416 1.02 -27.04 -1.75
C ARG A 416 1.48 -25.59 -1.84
N ILE A 417 2.48 -25.34 -2.67
CA ILE A 417 3.04 -24.02 -2.93
C ILE A 417 3.25 -23.83 -4.44
N PHE A 418 2.84 -22.67 -4.94
CA PHE A 418 3.09 -22.22 -6.31
C PHE A 418 3.74 -20.83 -6.26
N GLN A 419 5.02 -20.78 -6.58
CA GLN A 419 5.87 -19.60 -6.39
C GLN A 419 6.52 -19.21 -7.71
N GLY A 420 6.21 -18.01 -8.18
CA GLY A 420 6.88 -17.45 -9.34
C GLY A 420 8.20 -16.77 -8.96
N ASP A 421 8.12 -15.87 -7.98
CA ASP A 421 9.25 -15.15 -7.37
C ASP A 421 8.90 -14.77 -5.93
N VAL A 422 9.84 -14.15 -5.19
CA VAL A 422 9.66 -13.76 -3.78
C VAL A 422 8.45 -12.84 -3.54
N ASN A 423 7.99 -12.14 -4.57
CA ASN A 423 6.87 -11.22 -4.49
C ASN A 423 5.60 -11.77 -5.12
N ASN A 424 5.59 -13.00 -5.67
CA ASN A 424 4.44 -13.55 -6.38
C ASN A 424 4.33 -15.05 -6.11
N TYR A 425 3.59 -15.38 -5.05
CA TYR A 425 3.40 -16.75 -4.62
C TYR A 425 2.04 -16.96 -3.95
N LEU A 426 1.63 -18.22 -3.90
CA LEU A 426 0.46 -18.68 -3.20
C LEU A 426 0.72 -20.06 -2.63
N PHE A 427 0.26 -20.29 -1.42
CA PHE A 427 0.37 -21.60 -0.77
C PHE A 427 -0.88 -21.88 0.06
N GLN A 428 -1.15 -23.16 0.28
CA GLN A 428 -2.31 -23.60 1.05
C GLN A 428 -1.86 -24.23 2.36
N PHE A 429 -2.37 -23.73 3.48
CA PHE A 429 -2.17 -24.35 4.78
C PHE A 429 -2.80 -25.74 4.81
N LEU A 430 -2.06 -26.73 5.31
CA LEU A 430 -2.46 -28.13 5.33
C LEU A 430 -3.69 -28.35 6.23
N GLU A 431 -3.67 -27.80 7.44
CA GLU A 431 -4.71 -28.04 8.45
C GLU A 431 -6.02 -27.31 8.13
N SER A 432 -5.95 -26.03 7.80
CA SER A 432 -7.14 -25.20 7.60
C SER A 432 -7.66 -25.21 6.16
N GLY A 433 -6.85 -25.67 5.19
CA GLY A 433 -7.13 -25.52 3.76
C GLY A 433 -7.14 -24.06 3.27
N LYS A 434 -6.82 -23.10 4.14
CA LYS A 434 -6.80 -21.68 3.82
C LYS A 434 -5.64 -21.37 2.88
N TRP A 435 -5.90 -20.52 1.90
CA TRP A 435 -4.88 -20.01 1.00
C TRP A 435 -4.25 -18.73 1.54
N GLU A 436 -2.92 -18.67 1.49
CA GLU A 436 -2.16 -17.43 1.56
C GLU A 436 -1.69 -17.05 0.17
N ARG A 437 -1.80 -15.76 -0.16
CA ARG A 437 -1.48 -15.21 -1.48
C ARG A 437 -0.77 -13.87 -1.33
N LYS A 438 0.37 -13.71 -2.00
CA LYS A 438 1.16 -12.49 -1.99
C LYS A 438 1.61 -12.17 -3.41
N GLY A 439 1.46 -10.91 -3.79
CA GLY A 439 1.93 -10.41 -5.08
C GLY A 439 0.89 -9.79 -5.97
N ALA A 440 1.34 -8.92 -6.87
CA ALA A 440 0.45 -8.13 -7.73
C ALA A 440 -0.50 -8.99 -8.58
N TYR A 441 -0.07 -10.20 -8.98
CA TYR A 441 -0.85 -11.11 -9.83
C TYR A 441 -1.85 -12.00 -9.08
N VAL A 442 -1.71 -12.14 -7.76
CA VAL A 442 -2.49 -13.11 -6.96
C VAL A 442 -3.07 -12.53 -5.67
N LYS A 443 -2.79 -11.25 -5.38
CA LYS A 443 -3.36 -10.52 -4.23
C LYS A 443 -4.88 -10.54 -4.26
N GLU A 444 -5.44 -10.43 -3.06
CA GLU A 444 -6.85 -10.09 -2.90
C GLU A 444 -7.12 -8.70 -3.46
N LEU A 445 -8.14 -8.61 -4.29
CA LEU A 445 -8.61 -7.37 -4.88
C LEU A 445 -9.63 -6.72 -3.95
N SER A 446 -9.80 -5.41 -4.10
CA SER A 446 -10.81 -4.64 -3.38
C SER A 446 -11.45 -3.64 -4.34
N PRO A 447 -12.60 -3.04 -4.00
CA PRO A 447 -13.18 -1.97 -4.81
C PRO A 447 -12.23 -0.79 -5.06
N LEU A 448 -11.23 -0.60 -4.19
CA LEU A 448 -10.20 0.44 -4.30
C LEU A 448 -8.89 -0.04 -4.98
N ASP A 449 -8.90 -1.26 -5.53
CA ASP A 449 -7.76 -1.91 -6.17
C ASP A 449 -8.25 -2.94 -7.20
N ASN A 450 -8.70 -2.42 -8.34
CA ASN A 450 -9.47 -3.17 -9.35
C ASN A 450 -8.93 -2.94 -10.77
N ASP A 451 -7.64 -3.27 -10.96
CA ASP A 451 -6.91 -3.11 -12.23
C ASP A 451 -6.62 -4.47 -12.88
N LEU A 452 -7.19 -4.73 -14.06
CA LEU A 452 -7.22 -6.05 -14.70
C LEU A 452 -7.67 -7.19 -13.75
N PRO A 453 -8.76 -7.00 -12.98
CA PRO A 453 -9.12 -7.94 -11.93
C PRO A 453 -9.46 -9.34 -12.45
N ILE A 454 -10.03 -9.45 -13.65
CA ILE A 454 -10.32 -10.74 -14.28
C ILE A 454 -9.07 -11.61 -14.45
N ILE A 455 -7.90 -10.99 -14.67
CA ILE A 455 -6.64 -11.71 -14.83
C ILE A 455 -6.21 -12.32 -13.49
N ASN A 456 -6.26 -11.55 -12.41
CA ASN A 456 -5.95 -12.06 -11.06
C ASN A 456 -6.92 -13.18 -10.67
N THR A 457 -8.22 -12.99 -10.95
CA THR A 457 -9.25 -14.01 -10.71
C THR A 457 -8.97 -15.29 -11.49
N ALA A 458 -8.61 -15.20 -12.78
CA ALA A 458 -8.28 -16.34 -13.62
C ALA A 458 -7.03 -17.09 -13.13
N ILE A 459 -5.96 -16.37 -12.77
CA ILE A 459 -4.73 -16.97 -12.22
C ILE A 459 -5.01 -17.66 -10.89
N CYS A 460 -5.74 -17.01 -9.98
CA CYS A 460 -6.10 -17.60 -8.69
C CYS A 460 -7.00 -18.83 -8.85
N ASN A 461 -8.02 -18.78 -9.71
CA ASN A 461 -8.89 -19.92 -9.99
C ASN A 461 -8.12 -21.10 -10.60
N TYR A 462 -7.13 -20.83 -11.44
CA TYR A 462 -6.26 -21.88 -11.98
C TYR A 462 -5.54 -22.62 -10.87
N PHE A 463 -4.78 -21.90 -10.03
CA PHE A 463 -3.99 -22.55 -8.98
C PHE A 463 -4.82 -23.12 -7.82
N MET A 464 -5.86 -22.41 -7.40
CA MET A 464 -6.62 -22.77 -6.21
C MET A 464 -7.74 -23.78 -6.50
N LYS A 465 -8.24 -23.82 -7.73
CA LYS A 465 -9.43 -24.61 -8.12
C LYS A 465 -9.22 -25.49 -9.36
N GLY A 466 -8.06 -25.41 -10.03
CA GLY A 466 -7.80 -26.15 -11.26
C GLY A 466 -8.63 -25.67 -12.47
N ILE A 467 -9.20 -24.47 -12.41
CA ILE A 467 -10.05 -23.94 -13.49
C ILE A 467 -9.15 -23.22 -14.52
N LEU A 468 -9.19 -23.66 -15.78
CA LEU A 468 -8.42 -23.00 -16.86
C LEU A 468 -8.73 -21.50 -16.96
N PRO A 469 -7.73 -20.63 -17.19
CA PRO A 469 -7.93 -19.19 -17.34
C PRO A 469 -9.01 -18.84 -18.37
N ALA A 470 -8.99 -19.50 -19.53
CA ALA A 470 -9.99 -19.34 -20.59
C ALA A 470 -11.43 -19.55 -20.07
N LYS A 471 -11.67 -20.57 -19.23
CA LYS A 471 -12.99 -20.84 -18.67
C LYS A 471 -13.45 -19.73 -17.72
N THR A 472 -12.55 -19.21 -16.90
CA THR A 472 -12.87 -18.09 -15.98
C THR A 472 -13.21 -16.82 -16.77
N ILE A 473 -12.41 -16.49 -17.78
CA ILE A 473 -12.53 -15.25 -18.56
C ILE A 473 -13.75 -15.27 -19.48
N MET A 474 -13.96 -16.38 -20.19
CA MET A 474 -15.06 -16.48 -21.15
C MET A 474 -16.43 -16.46 -20.46
N ASN A 475 -16.53 -17.06 -19.27
CA ASN A 475 -17.76 -17.08 -18.47
C ASN A 475 -17.99 -15.81 -17.62
N CYS A 476 -17.08 -14.83 -17.67
CA CYS A 476 -17.30 -13.57 -16.96
C CYS A 476 -18.27 -12.67 -17.75
N HIS A 477 -19.33 -12.21 -17.09
CA HIS A 477 -20.35 -11.33 -17.67
C HIS A 477 -20.32 -9.91 -17.08
N ASN A 478 -19.42 -9.64 -16.12
CA ASN A 478 -19.24 -8.32 -15.55
C ASN A 478 -18.22 -7.53 -16.40
N TYR A 479 -18.64 -6.41 -16.98
CA TYR A 479 -17.79 -5.60 -17.84
C TYR A 479 -16.64 -4.93 -17.08
N MET A 480 -16.89 -4.44 -15.87
CA MET A 480 -15.87 -3.81 -15.01
C MET A 480 -14.68 -4.73 -14.74
N GLU A 481 -14.88 -6.05 -14.73
CA GLU A 481 -13.79 -7.03 -14.49
C GLU A 481 -12.67 -6.99 -15.56
N PHE A 482 -12.97 -6.45 -16.74
CA PHE A 482 -12.04 -6.37 -17.86
C PHE A 482 -11.25 -5.07 -17.90
N GLN A 483 -11.52 -4.13 -17.00
CA GLN A 483 -10.93 -2.81 -17.08
C GLN A 483 -9.42 -2.81 -16.79
N LYS A 484 -8.67 -2.07 -17.59
CA LYS A 484 -7.30 -1.63 -17.28
C LYS A 484 -7.35 -0.14 -16.95
N VAL A 485 -6.88 0.25 -15.77
CA VAL A 485 -6.79 1.67 -15.39
C VAL A 485 -5.38 2.17 -15.63
N VAL A 486 -5.26 3.27 -16.37
CA VAL A 486 -3.97 3.94 -16.62
C VAL A 486 -4.06 5.41 -16.23
N LYS A 487 -2.94 5.96 -15.77
CA LYS A 487 -2.84 7.33 -15.28
C LYS A 487 -1.64 8.03 -15.91
N LEU A 488 -1.87 9.25 -16.39
CA LEU A 488 -0.84 10.12 -16.95
C LEU A 488 0.21 10.43 -15.87
N SER A 489 1.45 10.03 -16.14
CA SER A 489 2.58 10.33 -15.26
C SER A 489 2.92 11.83 -15.32
N PRO A 490 3.32 12.47 -14.20
CA PRO A 490 3.75 13.87 -14.18
C PRO A 490 4.94 14.19 -15.09
N LYS A 491 5.63 13.16 -15.60
CA LYS A 491 6.75 13.30 -16.55
C LYS A 491 6.29 13.60 -17.98
N TYR A 492 5.01 13.37 -18.29
CA TYR A 492 4.42 13.47 -19.63
C TYR A 492 3.41 14.62 -19.69
N LYS A 493 3.06 15.04 -20.91
CA LYS A 493 2.23 16.23 -21.16
C LYS A 493 0.76 15.88 -21.37
N TYR A 494 0.47 14.81 -22.08
CA TYR A 494 -0.90 14.40 -22.44
C TYR A 494 -0.96 12.92 -22.82
N VAL A 495 -2.19 12.40 -22.97
CA VAL A 495 -2.44 11.06 -23.50
C VAL A 495 -2.90 11.12 -24.95
N GLU A 496 -2.45 10.17 -25.76
CA GLU A 496 -2.88 10.03 -27.15
C GLU A 496 -3.48 8.64 -27.40
N HIS A 497 -4.61 8.59 -28.09
CA HIS A 497 -5.25 7.36 -28.54
C HIS A 497 -5.96 7.61 -29.88
N ASN A 498 -5.76 6.72 -30.87
CA ASN A 498 -6.31 6.86 -32.24
C ASN A 498 -6.03 8.22 -32.90
N GLY A 499 -4.87 8.85 -32.61
CA GLY A 499 -4.50 10.17 -33.12
C GLY A 499 -5.21 11.35 -32.42
N ILE A 500 -6.06 11.08 -31.44
CA ILE A 500 -6.75 12.09 -30.62
C ILE A 500 -5.93 12.36 -29.36
N LYS A 501 -5.74 13.65 -29.05
CA LYS A 501 -5.10 14.13 -27.82
C LYS A 501 -6.15 14.29 -26.72
N TYR A 502 -5.82 13.78 -25.52
CA TYR A 502 -6.62 13.90 -24.31
C TYR A 502 -5.82 14.60 -23.21
N ASP A 503 -6.46 15.56 -22.53
CA ASP A 503 -5.87 16.32 -21.42
C ASP A 503 -6.25 15.77 -20.03
N GLN A 504 -7.18 14.79 -19.98
CA GLN A 504 -7.52 14.03 -18.77
C GLN A 504 -6.30 13.23 -18.26
N LYS A 505 -6.30 12.92 -16.96
CA LYS A 505 -5.18 12.23 -16.30
C LYS A 505 -5.46 10.76 -16.06
N CYS A 506 -6.72 10.32 -16.00
CA CYS A 506 -7.08 8.93 -15.71
C CYS A 506 -7.94 8.35 -16.82
N PHE A 507 -7.64 7.12 -17.24
CA PHE A 507 -8.34 6.46 -18.34
C PHE A 507 -8.65 5.01 -17.97
N ARG A 508 -9.85 4.59 -18.37
CA ARG A 508 -10.26 3.19 -18.34
C ARG A 508 -10.20 2.63 -19.75
N VAL A 509 -9.45 1.55 -19.90
CA VAL A 509 -9.06 0.97 -21.19
C VAL A 509 -9.49 -0.48 -21.26
N PHE A 510 -10.02 -0.90 -22.40
CA PHE A 510 -10.47 -2.27 -22.66
C PHE A 510 -9.89 -2.80 -23.97
N ALA A 511 -9.53 -4.08 -24.02
CA ALA A 511 -9.06 -4.71 -25.26
C ALA A 511 -10.16 -4.78 -26.32
N SER A 512 -9.80 -4.42 -27.55
CA SER A 512 -10.71 -4.31 -28.69
C SER A 512 -10.48 -5.40 -29.73
N THR A 513 -11.57 -5.89 -30.33
CA THR A 513 -11.54 -6.69 -31.56
C THR A 513 -11.54 -5.82 -32.82
N CYS A 514 -11.87 -4.52 -32.69
CA CYS A 514 -11.96 -3.61 -33.81
C CYS A 514 -10.57 -3.34 -34.40
N THR A 515 -10.45 -3.42 -35.73
CA THR A 515 -9.17 -3.25 -36.43
C THR A 515 -8.73 -1.80 -36.57
N THR A 516 -9.66 -0.85 -36.43
CA THR A 516 -9.37 0.59 -36.46
C THR A 516 -8.89 1.14 -35.12
N ASP A 517 -9.04 0.37 -34.04
CA ASP A 517 -8.56 0.76 -32.72
C ASP A 517 -7.05 0.54 -32.61
N GLY A 518 -6.36 1.56 -32.11
CA GLY A 518 -4.94 1.54 -31.82
C GLY A 518 -4.64 1.41 -30.33
N SER A 519 -3.37 1.60 -29.97
CA SER A 519 -2.93 1.60 -28.58
C SER A 519 -3.16 2.96 -27.91
N ILE A 520 -2.98 3.01 -26.60
CA ILE A 520 -2.98 4.22 -25.79
C ILE A 520 -1.55 4.57 -25.35
N TYR A 521 -1.19 5.85 -25.46
CA TYR A 521 0.18 6.34 -25.23
C TYR A 521 0.20 7.52 -24.26
N GLU A 522 1.23 7.61 -23.42
CA GLU A 522 1.63 8.85 -22.77
C GLU A 522 2.68 9.56 -23.64
N VAL A 523 2.56 10.89 -23.80
CA VAL A 523 3.37 11.66 -24.76
C VAL A 523 4.19 12.75 -24.07
N LYS A 524 5.50 12.77 -24.35
CA LYS A 524 6.44 13.81 -23.91
C LYS A 524 7.32 14.21 -25.08
N ASP A 525 7.36 15.49 -25.42
CA ASP A 525 8.27 16.05 -26.44
C ASP A 525 8.26 15.25 -27.77
N LYS A 526 7.04 14.88 -28.23
CA LYS A 526 6.75 14.04 -29.41
C LYS A 526 7.13 12.55 -29.30
N ARG A 527 7.80 12.13 -28.22
CA ARG A 527 7.99 10.71 -27.90
C ARG A 527 6.71 10.13 -27.32
N LYS A 528 6.28 8.99 -27.86
CA LYS A 528 5.11 8.23 -27.40
C LYS A 528 5.60 6.97 -26.70
N ASP A 529 5.21 6.79 -25.44
CA ASP A 529 5.46 5.56 -24.69
C ASP A 529 4.12 4.87 -24.44
N LYS A 530 4.01 3.60 -24.85
CA LYS A 530 2.79 2.81 -24.65
C LYS A 530 2.66 2.45 -23.18
N TYR A 531 1.46 2.58 -22.62
CA TYR A 531 1.21 2.14 -21.24
C TYR A 531 1.47 0.63 -21.09
N ALA A 532 2.21 0.24 -20.06
CA ALA A 532 2.50 -1.16 -19.78
C ALA A 532 1.22 -1.97 -19.54
N ASN A 533 1.22 -3.22 -20.02
CA ASN A 533 0.07 -4.14 -19.91
C ASN A 533 -1.24 -3.60 -20.51
N THR A 534 -1.16 -2.73 -21.52
CA THR A 534 -2.30 -2.38 -22.38
C THR A 534 -2.26 -3.19 -23.68
N PRO A 535 -3.42 -3.54 -24.26
CA PRO A 535 -3.50 -4.23 -25.55
C PRO A 535 -2.96 -3.35 -26.68
N ASP A 536 -2.58 -3.95 -27.80
CA ASP A 536 -2.20 -3.18 -29.00
C ASP A 536 -3.40 -2.47 -29.63
N ARG A 537 -4.60 -2.99 -29.41
CA ARG A 537 -5.87 -2.40 -29.80
C ARG A 537 -6.78 -2.29 -28.57
N CYS A 538 -7.13 -1.07 -28.21
CA CYS A 538 -8.07 -0.79 -27.14
C CYS A 538 -9.07 0.29 -27.52
N TYR A 539 -10.14 0.38 -26.75
CA TYR A 539 -10.98 1.56 -26.67
C TYR A 539 -11.00 2.10 -25.24
N ILE A 540 -11.38 3.38 -25.11
CA ILE A 540 -11.50 4.10 -23.83
C ILE A 540 -12.99 4.19 -23.48
N GLU A 541 -13.35 3.89 -22.23
CA GLU A 541 -14.72 4.06 -21.71
C GLU A 541 -14.66 4.62 -20.27
N ASN A 542 -14.75 5.94 -20.17
CA ASN A 542 -14.62 6.68 -18.91
C ASN A 542 -15.97 6.92 -18.20
N GLY A 543 -17.10 6.55 -18.82
CA GLY A 543 -18.41 6.56 -18.17
C GLY A 543 -18.53 5.51 -17.05
N ALA A 544 -19.70 5.42 -16.43
CA ALA A 544 -19.95 4.37 -15.43
C ALA A 544 -20.09 3.00 -16.12
N VAL A 545 -19.30 2.02 -15.69
CA VAL A 545 -19.23 0.67 -16.29
C VAL A 545 -19.73 -0.44 -15.36
N SER A 546 -20.03 -0.13 -14.10
CA SER A 546 -20.46 -1.11 -13.08
C SER A 546 -21.74 -1.85 -13.45
N GLU A 547 -22.65 -1.21 -14.19
CA GLU A 547 -23.95 -1.76 -14.60
C GLU A 547 -24.05 -1.99 -16.12
N MET A 548 -22.98 -1.75 -16.86
CA MET A 548 -22.99 -1.90 -18.32
C MET A 548 -22.85 -3.37 -18.74
N MET A 549 -23.55 -3.74 -19.82
CA MET A 549 -23.32 -5.01 -20.50
C MET A 549 -21.97 -4.99 -21.23
N ILE A 550 -21.34 -6.16 -21.32
CA ILE A 550 -20.11 -6.34 -22.09
C ILE A 550 -20.36 -6.03 -23.58
N PRO A 551 -19.65 -5.06 -24.18
CA PRO A 551 -19.75 -4.77 -25.60
C PRO A 551 -19.25 -5.94 -26.46
N ALA A 552 -19.87 -6.16 -27.62
CA ALA A 552 -19.42 -7.17 -28.60
C ALA A 552 -17.99 -6.93 -29.12
N THR A 553 -17.51 -5.69 -29.01
CA THR A 553 -16.14 -5.28 -29.39
C THR A 553 -15.09 -5.66 -28.35
N LEU A 554 -15.47 -6.11 -27.14
CA LEU A 554 -14.51 -6.53 -26.11
C LEU A 554 -13.77 -7.81 -26.56
N ASN A 555 -12.46 -7.71 -26.68
CA ASN A 555 -11.61 -8.86 -27.01
C ASN A 555 -11.27 -9.67 -25.75
N LYS A 556 -12.12 -10.63 -25.40
CA LYS A 556 -11.89 -11.55 -24.28
C LYS A 556 -10.63 -12.42 -24.46
N GLU A 557 -10.29 -12.79 -25.70
CA GLU A 557 -9.13 -13.63 -26.01
C GLU A 557 -7.82 -12.97 -25.58
N TRP A 558 -7.70 -11.65 -25.73
CA TRP A 558 -6.53 -10.92 -25.26
C TRP A 558 -6.28 -11.12 -23.75
N TYR A 559 -7.33 -11.19 -22.94
CA TYR A 559 -7.22 -11.44 -21.51
C TYR A 559 -6.83 -12.90 -21.22
N VAL A 560 -7.30 -13.85 -22.02
CA VAL A 560 -6.90 -15.27 -21.93
C VAL A 560 -5.41 -15.38 -22.20
N ASP A 561 -4.95 -14.84 -23.33
CA ASP A 561 -3.53 -14.79 -23.69
C ASP A 561 -2.68 -14.15 -22.60
N LEU A 562 -3.13 -13.02 -22.04
CA LEU A 562 -2.40 -12.33 -20.97
C LEU A 562 -2.33 -13.15 -19.68
N ALA A 563 -3.40 -13.82 -19.28
CA ALA A 563 -3.42 -14.67 -18.09
C ALA A 563 -2.50 -15.89 -18.25
N GLU A 564 -2.58 -16.59 -19.38
CA GLU A 564 -1.73 -17.73 -19.71
C GLU A 564 -0.26 -17.33 -19.81
N LYS A 565 0.03 -16.19 -20.47
CA LYS A 565 1.37 -15.63 -20.54
C LYS A 565 1.92 -15.33 -19.15
N ARG A 566 1.14 -14.71 -18.27
CA ARG A 566 1.56 -14.45 -16.88
C ARG A 566 1.85 -15.74 -16.13
N ILE A 567 1.01 -16.76 -16.25
CA ILE A 567 1.24 -18.08 -15.62
C ILE A 567 2.56 -18.69 -16.12
N LYS A 568 2.80 -18.68 -17.43
CA LYS A 568 4.03 -19.20 -18.04
C LYS A 568 5.27 -18.42 -17.65
N ASP A 569 5.23 -17.10 -17.78
CA ASP A 569 6.37 -16.23 -17.55
C ASP A 569 6.76 -16.24 -16.06
N LYS A 570 5.76 -16.19 -15.16
CA LYS A 570 5.99 -16.10 -13.72
C LYS A 570 6.16 -17.45 -13.03
N TRP A 571 5.30 -18.44 -13.28
CA TRP A 571 5.36 -19.74 -12.60
C TRP A 571 6.00 -20.85 -13.43
N GLY A 572 6.34 -20.61 -14.71
CA GLY A 572 6.97 -21.62 -15.57
C GLY A 572 6.00 -22.70 -16.06
N ILE A 573 4.69 -22.49 -15.96
CA ILE A 573 3.66 -23.48 -16.30
C ILE A 573 3.04 -23.13 -17.65
N ASP A 574 3.07 -24.08 -18.59
CA ASP A 574 2.39 -23.92 -19.88
C ASP A 574 0.99 -24.53 -19.85
N VAL A 575 -0.01 -23.67 -19.76
CA VAL A 575 -1.43 -24.04 -19.64
C VAL A 575 -1.95 -24.73 -20.92
N ARG A 576 -1.40 -24.40 -22.10
CA ARG A 576 -1.91 -24.88 -23.40
C ARG A 576 -1.62 -26.35 -23.68
N TYR A 577 -0.62 -26.92 -23.02
CA TYR A 577 -0.18 -28.31 -23.25
C TYR A 577 -0.71 -29.31 -22.21
N GLY A 578 -1.74 -28.94 -21.44
CA GLY A 578 -2.51 -29.90 -20.65
C GLY A 578 -1.76 -30.59 -19.51
N LYS A 579 -0.60 -30.07 -19.08
CA LYS A 579 -0.07 -30.44 -17.76
C LYS A 579 -1.00 -29.82 -16.72
N GLY A 580 -2.05 -30.55 -16.36
CA GLY A 580 -2.83 -30.29 -15.16
C GLY A 580 -1.90 -30.17 -13.96
N LEU A 581 -2.35 -29.46 -12.93
CA LEU A 581 -1.66 -29.40 -11.64
C LEU A 581 -1.71 -30.81 -11.02
N CYS A 582 -0.78 -31.67 -11.44
CA CYS A 582 -0.54 -32.98 -10.83
C CYS A 582 0.39 -32.80 -9.62
#